data_AF-A0A182UGC9-F1
#
_entry.id   AF-A0A182UGC9-F1
#
_cell.length_a   1.000
_cell.length_b   1.000
_cell.length_c   1.000
_cell.angle_alpha   90.00
_cell.angle_beta   90.00
_cell.angle_gamma   90.00
#
_symmetry.space_group_name_H-M   'P 1'
#
loop_
_entity.id
_entity.type
_entity.pdbx_description
1 polymer ?
#
loop_
_entity_poly.entity_id
_entity_poly.type
_entity_poly.pdbx_seq_one_letter_code
_entity_poly.pdbx_strand_id
1 'polypeptide(L)'
;MSLVRCLATLNRAVVGGGGVSTLLAHQPTIATRAATQSSSIFNFLNRTHATHQTRTSSGTVRNASSSAPPLPADRETGKARRARVKSGSAEENHHTVATSSAPSSSLQISEATFDANRSRVVVLLADDGGATEQRYEFPAVWLRDNCQCERCFHGGSTSRVLDWARFDVDGVNVVRVGVLDGGRSLEVQWGDGEVHGRSVYELGWLLGRSFRGADTERYLREWYRPEPAVWGAAGFGGVLKEFSFEKVLADDGALRQWIEALIAYGVVMIKGAPLTENECRRLADRVGFIRKTHYGEEFIVKAKEGTSNVAYLSTPLQMHTDLPYYDYKPGCNLLHCLVQSSNPTGGENLIADGFYVAEQLRQHHPDDFRLLSETLVDWSDLGADEAGTFHSIYRAPVICIGRDGRLERINHSVPQRDSHFSVPIDRVEPWYRAMQRFVTILHREAVSFKTAPGDILTFSNVRMVHGRTGYTDTAGNTRHIVGAYLDWDEIYSKWRVLKAAAVSDREGK
;
A
#
# COMPACT_ATOMS: atom_id res chain seq x y z
N MET A 1 -1.31 25.82 -13.92
CA MET A 1 -2.70 25.92 -14.44
C MET A 1 -2.69 25.52 -15.91
N SER A 2 -3.65 24.79 -16.47
CA SER A 2 -4.61 23.82 -15.93
C SER A 2 -5.05 22.92 -17.10
N LEU A 3 -5.38 21.65 -16.86
CA LEU A 3 -5.82 20.72 -17.91
C LEU A 3 -7.17 21.16 -18.50
N VAL A 4 -7.20 21.67 -19.74
CA VAL A 4 -8.33 21.50 -20.68
C VAL A 4 -7.80 21.60 -22.12
N ARG A 5 -7.77 20.48 -22.87
CA ARG A 5 -7.95 20.33 -24.34
C ARG A 5 -7.30 19.04 -24.88
N CYS A 6 -8.08 17.96 -24.96
CA CYS A 6 -7.98 16.93 -26.00
C CYS A 6 -9.20 15.99 -25.90
N LEU A 7 -10.27 16.29 -26.65
CA LEU A 7 -11.40 15.37 -26.87
C LEU A 7 -12.24 15.80 -28.10
N ALA A 8 -11.68 15.52 -29.27
CA ALA A 8 -12.28 15.40 -30.60
C ALA A 8 -11.17 14.77 -31.45
N THR A 9 -11.32 13.70 -32.23
CA THR A 9 -12.43 13.14 -33.02
C THR A 9 -12.23 11.59 -33.04
N LEU A 10 -13.06 10.68 -33.57
CA LEU A 10 -14.06 10.71 -34.65
C LEU A 10 -14.86 9.40 -34.59
N ASN A 11 -16.20 9.44 -34.74
CA ASN A 11 -16.87 8.56 -35.71
C ASN A 11 -18.32 9.01 -35.97
N ARG A 12 -18.66 9.14 -37.26
CA ARG A 12 -20.00 9.43 -37.78
C ARG A 12 -20.51 8.22 -38.56
N ALA A 13 -21.68 7.70 -38.19
CA ALA A 13 -22.65 6.96 -39.02
C ALA A 13 -23.85 6.56 -38.12
N VAL A 14 -25.12 6.56 -38.54
CA VAL A 14 -25.75 6.98 -39.81
C VAL A 14 -27.24 7.33 -39.53
N VAL A 15 -27.76 8.37 -40.20
CA VAL A 15 -29.16 8.66 -40.63
C VAL A 15 -30.37 8.28 -39.73
N GLY A 16 -31.27 9.25 -39.47
CA GLY A 16 -32.66 8.92 -39.12
C GLY A 16 -33.61 10.07 -38.69
N GLY A 17 -34.16 10.84 -39.64
CA GLY A 17 -35.56 11.34 -39.58
C GLY A 17 -35.99 12.49 -38.64
N GLY A 18 -36.26 13.66 -39.25
CA GLY A 18 -37.53 14.41 -39.11
C GLY A 18 -37.92 15.09 -37.78
N GLY A 19 -38.07 16.42 -37.81
CA GLY A 19 -38.76 17.17 -36.74
C GLY A 19 -38.58 18.69 -36.86
N VAL A 20 -39.56 19.39 -37.45
CA VAL A 20 -39.57 20.86 -37.59
C VAL A 20 -40.42 21.48 -36.49
N SER A 21 -39.87 22.44 -35.72
CA SER A 21 -40.64 23.63 -35.28
C SER A 21 -39.81 24.73 -34.59
N THR A 22 -39.92 25.94 -35.15
CA THR A 22 -39.94 27.26 -34.50
C THR A 22 -38.94 27.62 -33.37
N LEU A 23 -37.96 28.44 -33.76
CA LEU A 23 -37.81 29.85 -33.34
C LEU A 23 -38.45 30.28 -32.00
N LEU A 24 -37.61 30.76 -31.07
CA LEU A 24 -37.67 32.15 -30.58
C LEU A 24 -36.35 32.53 -29.90
N ALA A 25 -35.89 33.76 -30.13
CA ALA A 25 -34.61 34.26 -29.63
C ALA A 25 -34.82 35.31 -28.54
N HIS A 26 -34.00 35.29 -27.48
CA HIS A 26 -33.68 36.49 -26.68
C HIS A 26 -32.34 36.33 -25.93
N GLN A 27 -31.31 37.03 -26.44
CA GLN A 27 -30.36 37.82 -25.64
C GLN A 27 -30.99 39.23 -25.43
N PRO A 28 -30.48 40.16 -24.57
CA PRO A 28 -29.12 40.30 -23.99
C PRO A 28 -29.16 40.43 -22.44
N THR A 29 -28.18 40.92 -21.64
CA THR A 29 -26.96 41.74 -21.90
C THR A 29 -25.89 41.53 -20.81
N ILE A 30 -24.63 41.89 -21.08
CA ILE A 30 -23.58 42.10 -20.07
C ILE A 30 -23.67 43.54 -19.53
N ALA A 31 -23.46 43.74 -18.21
CA ALA A 31 -23.21 45.06 -17.64
C ALA A 31 -22.21 45.00 -16.48
N THR A 32 -21.14 45.80 -16.58
CA THR A 32 -20.06 45.95 -15.58
C THR A 32 -20.25 47.18 -14.70
N ARG A 33 -19.99 47.04 -13.38
CA ARG A 33 -19.54 48.05 -12.37
C ARG A 33 -19.72 47.41 -10.97
N ALA A 34 -19.10 47.84 -9.87
CA ALA A 34 -17.82 48.49 -9.59
C ALA A 34 -17.60 48.38 -8.05
N ALA A 35 -16.39 48.61 -7.56
CA ALA A 35 -16.02 48.31 -6.17
C ALA A 35 -16.62 49.28 -5.12
N THR A 36 -16.88 48.76 -3.92
CA THR A 36 -16.82 49.50 -2.65
C THR A 36 -16.16 48.64 -1.57
N GLN A 37 -15.23 49.23 -0.82
CA GLN A 37 -14.68 48.66 0.41
C GLN A 37 -15.64 48.91 1.57
N SER A 38 -15.67 48.00 2.55
CA SER A 38 -15.88 48.38 3.96
C SER A 38 -15.34 47.30 4.89
N SER A 39 -14.39 47.69 5.73
CA SER A 39 -13.91 46.92 6.87
C SER A 39 -14.58 47.43 8.14
N SER A 40 -15.18 46.54 8.95
CA SER A 40 -15.60 46.89 10.31
C SER A 40 -15.17 45.82 11.31
N ILE A 41 -14.29 46.22 12.22
CA ILE A 41 -13.97 45.53 13.47
C ILE A 41 -15.04 45.93 14.49
N PHE A 42 -15.57 44.99 15.27
CA PHE A 42 -16.12 45.32 16.58
C PHE A 42 -15.89 44.19 17.59
N ASN A 43 -15.41 44.57 18.77
CA ASN A 43 -15.18 43.70 19.93
C ASN A 43 -16.38 43.72 20.91
N PHE A 44 -16.23 42.91 21.97
CA PHE A 44 -16.76 43.08 23.34
C PHE A 44 -17.94 42.20 23.84
N LEU A 45 -17.53 41.18 24.61
CA LEU A 45 -18.01 40.72 25.93
C LEU A 45 -19.45 40.22 26.19
N ASN A 46 -19.47 39.03 26.81
CA ASN A 46 -20.24 38.57 27.98
C ASN A 46 -21.75 38.82 28.07
N ARG A 47 -22.49 37.70 28.23
CA ARG A 47 -23.56 37.59 29.22
C ARG A 47 -23.34 36.38 30.14
N THR A 48 -23.80 36.54 31.37
CA THR A 48 -23.45 35.73 32.55
C THR A 48 -24.55 34.74 32.96
N HIS A 49 -24.10 33.62 33.54
CA HIS A 49 -24.74 32.81 34.59
C HIS A 49 -26.23 32.39 34.50
N ALA A 50 -26.43 31.08 34.56
CA ALA A 50 -27.34 30.47 35.53
C ALA A 50 -26.62 29.31 36.24
N THR A 51 -26.54 29.36 37.56
CA THR A 51 -25.94 28.30 38.40
C THR A 51 -27.02 27.52 39.12
N HIS A 52 -26.87 26.19 39.22
CA HIS A 52 -27.40 25.44 40.35
C HIS A 52 -26.32 24.50 40.90
N GLN A 53 -26.03 24.64 42.20
CA GLN A 53 -25.10 23.78 42.94
C GLN A 53 -25.87 22.71 43.73
N THR A 54 -25.23 21.56 43.93
CA THR A 54 -25.17 20.76 45.18
C THR A 54 -24.07 19.71 44.93
N ARG A 55 -22.89 19.74 45.59
CA ARG A 55 -22.57 19.30 46.98
C ARG A 55 -23.12 17.91 47.29
N THR A 56 -22.41 16.92 47.82
CA THR A 56 -21.05 16.73 48.42
C THR A 56 -20.77 15.21 48.42
N SER A 57 -19.59 14.58 48.56
CA SER A 57 -18.55 14.65 49.61
C SER A 57 -17.42 13.64 49.25
N SER A 58 -16.16 14.05 49.18
CA SER A 58 -15.04 13.72 50.11
C SER A 58 -14.56 12.25 50.24
N GLY A 59 -13.29 12.02 49.88
CA GLY A 59 -12.50 10.83 50.22
C GLY A 59 -10.99 11.14 50.06
N THR A 60 -10.33 11.50 51.16
CA THR A 60 -8.95 12.04 51.20
C THR A 60 -7.90 10.95 51.52
N VAL A 61 -6.60 11.31 51.60
CA VAL A 61 -5.41 10.55 52.12
C VAL A 61 -4.56 9.90 51.01
N ARG A 62 -3.24 10.13 50.84
CA ARG A 62 -2.23 10.96 51.56
C ARG A 62 -1.06 11.33 50.62
N ASN A 63 -0.35 12.43 50.92
CA ASN A 63 0.95 12.77 50.30
C ASN A 63 2.10 11.91 50.87
N ALA A 64 3.13 11.67 50.04
CA ALA A 64 4.48 11.33 50.47
C ALA A 64 5.50 12.06 49.56
N SER A 65 6.64 12.45 50.12
CA SER A 65 7.55 13.45 49.55
C SER A 65 8.78 12.87 48.83
N SER A 66 9.29 13.68 47.90
CA SER A 66 10.63 13.67 47.27
C SER A 66 11.76 12.89 47.95
N SER A 67 12.54 12.16 47.14
CA SER A 67 14.01 12.25 47.16
C SER A 67 14.59 11.73 45.84
N ALA A 68 15.61 12.42 45.31
CA ALA A 68 16.37 12.01 44.14
C ALA A 68 17.78 11.53 44.55
N PRO A 69 18.35 10.48 43.93
CA PRO A 69 19.75 10.09 44.16
C PRO A 69 20.73 10.86 43.24
N PRO A 70 22.00 11.04 43.65
CA PRO A 70 22.96 11.89 42.94
C PRO A 70 23.83 11.15 41.90
N LEU A 71 24.42 11.95 41.01
CA LEU A 71 25.58 11.57 40.18
C LEU A 71 26.85 11.41 41.04
N PRO A 72 27.78 10.51 40.63
CA PRO A 72 29.19 10.62 41.01
C PRO A 72 30.07 11.02 39.81
N ALA A 73 31.06 11.89 40.06
CA ALA A 73 32.11 12.23 39.10
C ALA A 73 33.42 11.49 39.44
N ASP A 74 34.21 11.26 38.39
CA ASP A 74 35.66 11.05 38.32
C ASP A 74 36.41 10.42 39.51
N ARG A 75 37.03 9.25 39.23
CA ARG A 75 38.44 9.08 39.57
C ARG A 75 39.17 8.07 38.68
N GLU A 76 40.31 8.49 38.16
CA GLU A 76 41.26 7.63 37.44
C GLU A 76 41.80 6.51 38.34
N THR A 77 41.95 5.31 37.78
CA THR A 77 43.15 4.47 38.01
C THR A 77 43.41 3.61 36.79
N GLY A 78 44.58 3.74 36.18
CA GLY A 78 44.94 2.97 34.99
C GLY A 78 45.41 1.55 35.31
N LYS A 79 45.10 0.60 34.44
CA LYS A 79 45.91 -0.62 34.22
C LYS A 79 45.81 -1.06 32.77
N ALA A 80 46.92 -0.92 32.05
CA ALA A 80 47.00 -1.21 30.62
C ALA A 80 46.82 -2.71 30.33
N ARG A 81 46.05 -3.03 29.30
CA ARG A 81 46.00 -4.37 28.70
C ARG A 81 46.34 -4.27 27.21
N ARG A 82 47.50 -4.82 26.84
CA ARG A 82 48.07 -4.72 25.49
C ARG A 82 47.15 -5.37 24.44
N ALA A 83 46.63 -4.58 23.50
CA ALA A 83 46.15 -5.10 22.23
C ALA A 83 47.35 -5.28 21.28
N ARG A 84 47.48 -6.47 20.69
CA ARG A 84 48.63 -6.85 19.85
C ARG A 84 48.34 -6.48 18.40
N VAL A 85 48.92 -5.39 17.91
CA VAL A 85 48.96 -5.10 16.47
C VAL A 85 49.72 -6.22 15.76
N LYS A 86 49.11 -6.80 14.73
CA LYS A 86 49.80 -7.53 13.67
C LYS A 86 49.45 -6.87 12.35
N SER A 87 50.43 -6.28 11.71
CA SER A 87 50.40 -5.96 10.29
C SER A 87 50.34 -7.27 9.47
N GLY A 88 49.53 -7.26 8.42
CA GLY A 88 49.41 -8.31 7.42
C GLY A 88 48.95 -7.65 6.12
N SER A 89 49.61 -7.99 5.01
CA SER A 89 49.41 -7.39 3.69
C SER A 89 48.00 -7.60 3.16
N ALA A 90 47.49 -6.59 2.44
CA ALA A 90 46.37 -6.79 1.53
C ALA A 90 46.91 -7.48 0.26
N GLU A 91 46.46 -8.71 0.01
CA GLU A 91 46.59 -9.38 -1.28
C GLU A 91 45.23 -9.36 -1.98
N GLU A 92 45.21 -8.91 -3.24
CA GLU A 92 44.02 -8.85 -4.06
C GLU A 92 43.66 -10.24 -4.58
N ASN A 93 42.65 -10.89 -3.99
CA ASN A 93 42.09 -12.11 -4.55
C ASN A 93 41.08 -11.79 -5.66
N HIS A 94 41.56 -11.78 -6.90
CA HIS A 94 40.72 -11.94 -8.08
C HIS A 94 40.00 -13.30 -8.05
N HIS A 95 38.70 -13.31 -7.77
CA HIS A 95 37.85 -14.47 -8.05
C HIS A 95 37.37 -14.44 -9.50
N THR A 96 38.15 -15.09 -10.37
CA THR A 96 37.70 -15.51 -11.69
C THR A 96 36.57 -16.54 -11.55
N VAL A 97 35.35 -16.18 -11.93
CA VAL A 97 34.23 -17.12 -12.03
C VAL A 97 34.43 -18.02 -13.24
N ALA A 98 34.52 -19.33 -13.01
CA ALA A 98 34.63 -20.32 -14.08
C ALA A 98 33.29 -20.48 -14.81
N THR A 99 33.35 -20.54 -16.14
CA THR A 99 32.19 -20.76 -17.01
C THR A 99 31.73 -22.23 -16.97
N SER A 100 30.44 -22.43 -16.74
CA SER A 100 29.76 -23.73 -16.86
C SER A 100 28.73 -23.62 -18.00
N SER A 101 28.86 -24.44 -19.04
CA SER A 101 28.09 -24.33 -20.27
C SER A 101 27.07 -25.45 -20.44
N ALA A 102 25.79 -25.09 -20.42
CA ALA A 102 24.71 -25.86 -21.05
C ALA A 102 23.87 -24.88 -21.90
N PRO A 103 23.42 -25.25 -23.12
CA PRO A 103 22.85 -24.30 -24.06
C PRO A 103 21.37 -24.00 -23.75
N SER A 104 21.14 -23.06 -22.84
CA SER A 104 19.94 -22.21 -22.91
C SER A 104 20.15 -21.24 -24.07
N SER A 105 19.21 -21.18 -25.02
CA SER A 105 19.31 -20.32 -26.21
C SER A 105 19.52 -18.87 -25.78
N SER A 106 20.73 -18.35 -26.01
CA SER A 106 21.13 -17.06 -25.45
C SER A 106 20.68 -15.94 -26.38
N LEU A 107 19.66 -15.19 -25.97
CA LEU A 107 19.30 -13.97 -26.68
C LEU A 107 20.49 -13.02 -26.63
N GLN A 108 20.94 -12.59 -27.81
CA GLN A 108 22.07 -11.68 -27.99
C GLN A 108 21.64 -10.51 -28.85
N ILE A 109 22.20 -9.33 -28.59
CA ILE A 109 22.07 -8.17 -29.47
C ILE A 109 22.77 -8.47 -30.79
N SER A 110 21.99 -8.65 -31.86
CA SER A 110 22.51 -8.85 -33.22
C SER A 110 22.83 -7.52 -33.90
N GLU A 111 22.04 -6.49 -33.64
CA GLU A 111 22.22 -5.14 -34.18
C GLU A 111 21.76 -4.08 -33.17
N ALA A 112 22.45 -2.93 -33.15
CA ALA A 112 21.99 -1.76 -32.43
C ALA A 112 22.24 -0.48 -33.25
N THR A 113 21.21 0.35 -33.42
CA THR A 113 21.22 1.57 -34.26
C THR A 113 20.52 2.73 -33.56
N PHE A 114 20.70 3.96 -34.08
CA PHE A 114 20.05 5.16 -33.56
C PHE A 114 19.08 5.76 -34.57
N ASP A 115 17.80 5.82 -34.22
CA ASP A 115 16.77 6.58 -34.94
C ASP A 115 16.78 8.02 -34.44
N ALA A 116 17.49 8.88 -35.18
CA ALA A 116 17.60 10.31 -34.88
C ALA A 116 16.26 11.06 -35.00
N ASN A 117 15.31 10.59 -35.83
CA ASN A 117 14.01 11.25 -35.98
C ASN A 117 13.11 11.06 -34.75
N ARG A 118 13.29 9.95 -34.02
CA ARG A 118 12.55 9.64 -32.80
C ARG A 118 13.36 9.83 -31.51
N SER A 119 14.67 10.09 -31.64
CA SER A 119 15.68 10.06 -30.57
C SER A 119 15.64 8.75 -29.77
N ARG A 120 15.75 7.61 -30.48
CA ARG A 120 15.67 6.26 -29.90
C ARG A 120 16.83 5.38 -30.34
N VAL A 121 17.42 4.67 -29.39
CA VAL A 121 18.29 3.54 -29.70
C VAL A 121 17.42 2.31 -29.96
N VAL A 122 17.56 1.74 -31.14
CA VAL A 122 16.88 0.52 -31.58
C VAL A 122 17.84 -0.65 -31.35
N VAL A 123 17.34 -1.71 -30.74
CA VAL A 123 18.10 -2.94 -30.45
C VAL A 123 17.37 -4.11 -31.08
N LEU A 124 18.04 -4.85 -31.96
CA LEU A 124 17.58 -6.12 -32.49
C LEU A 124 18.27 -7.25 -31.72
N LEU A 125 17.50 -8.24 -31.30
CA LEU A 125 18.01 -9.47 -30.71
C LEU A 125 17.83 -10.63 -31.67
N ALA A 126 18.77 -11.56 -31.65
CA ALA A 126 18.67 -12.87 -32.27
C ALA A 126 18.88 -13.98 -31.22
N ASP A 127 18.38 -15.19 -31.52
CA ASP A 127 18.81 -16.42 -30.87
C ASP A 127 20.08 -16.98 -31.54
N ASP A 128 20.70 -18.01 -30.94
CA ASP A 128 21.92 -18.63 -31.48
C ASP A 128 21.73 -19.28 -32.88
N GLY A 129 20.49 -19.33 -33.40
CA GLY A 129 20.14 -19.79 -34.75
C GLY A 129 19.77 -18.68 -35.74
N GLY A 130 19.77 -17.41 -35.32
CA GLY A 130 19.38 -16.26 -36.15
C GLY A 130 17.90 -16.21 -36.54
N ALA A 131 17.02 -16.97 -35.88
CA ALA A 131 15.66 -17.24 -36.36
C ALA A 131 14.59 -16.30 -35.79
N THR A 132 14.79 -15.74 -34.58
CA THR A 132 13.86 -14.75 -33.99
C THR A 132 14.49 -13.36 -33.87
N GLU A 133 14.17 -12.46 -34.81
CA GLU A 133 14.43 -11.02 -34.66
C GLU A 133 13.43 -10.38 -33.69
N GLN A 134 13.88 -10.06 -32.47
CA GLN A 134 13.08 -9.27 -31.52
C GLN A 134 13.57 -7.84 -31.46
N ARG A 135 12.66 -6.89 -31.73
CA ARG A 135 12.98 -5.45 -31.79
C ARG A 135 12.55 -4.71 -30.52
N TYR A 136 13.50 -3.98 -29.94
CA TYR A 136 13.33 -3.12 -28.77
C TYR A 136 13.71 -1.68 -29.11
N GLU A 137 13.10 -0.71 -28.44
CA GLU A 137 13.41 0.72 -28.57
C GLU A 137 13.59 1.34 -27.18
N PHE A 138 14.65 2.12 -27.00
CA PHE A 138 14.95 2.85 -25.76
C PHE A 138 15.17 4.34 -26.07
N PRO A 139 14.44 5.27 -25.44
CA PRO A 139 14.65 6.71 -25.65
C PRO A 139 16.08 7.11 -25.25
N ALA A 140 16.76 7.90 -26.09
CA ALA A 140 18.15 8.30 -25.83
C ALA A 140 18.29 9.10 -24.52
N VAL A 141 17.36 10.02 -24.25
CA VAL A 141 17.28 10.75 -22.97
C VAL A 141 17.17 9.81 -21.77
N TRP A 142 16.38 8.73 -21.87
CA TRP A 142 16.20 7.78 -20.78
C TRP A 142 17.46 6.96 -20.53
N LEU A 143 18.14 6.52 -21.60
CA LEU A 143 19.45 5.88 -21.48
C LEU A 143 20.44 6.84 -20.79
N ARG A 144 20.55 8.10 -21.25
CA ARG A 144 21.48 9.08 -20.69
C ARG A 144 21.22 9.42 -19.21
N ASP A 145 19.95 9.52 -18.81
CA ASP A 145 19.50 9.70 -17.42
C ASP A 145 19.83 8.48 -16.54
N ASN A 146 19.83 7.27 -17.14
CA ASN A 146 20.09 6.02 -16.44
C ASN A 146 21.49 5.44 -16.74
N CYS A 147 22.45 6.28 -17.14
CA CYS A 147 23.85 5.90 -17.33
C CYS A 147 24.40 5.20 -16.07
N GLN A 148 24.94 3.99 -16.23
CA GLN A 148 25.40 3.14 -15.12
C GLN A 148 26.86 3.41 -14.69
N CYS A 149 27.54 4.43 -15.24
CA CYS A 149 28.91 4.77 -14.82
C CYS A 149 28.93 5.43 -13.43
N GLU A 150 30.06 5.33 -12.71
CA GLU A 150 30.21 5.84 -11.34
C GLU A 150 29.93 7.35 -11.18
N ARG A 151 30.09 8.15 -12.25
CA ARG A 151 29.74 9.59 -12.27
C ARG A 151 28.24 9.86 -12.36
N CYS A 152 27.42 8.89 -12.77
CA CYS A 152 25.97 9.02 -12.94
C CYS A 152 25.17 8.11 -11.99
N PHE A 153 25.79 7.03 -11.51
CA PHE A 153 25.16 6.04 -10.65
C PHE A 153 26.11 5.62 -9.51
N HIS A 154 25.71 5.86 -8.28
CA HIS A 154 26.44 5.44 -7.09
C HIS A 154 26.09 3.98 -6.77
N GLY A 155 26.96 3.05 -7.19
CA GLY A 155 26.74 1.61 -7.08
C GLY A 155 26.44 1.14 -5.65
N GLY A 156 27.16 1.67 -4.64
CA GLY A 156 27.01 1.26 -3.23
C GLY A 156 25.63 1.57 -2.60
N SER A 157 24.87 2.53 -3.15
CA SER A 157 23.49 2.80 -2.73
C SER A 157 22.48 2.52 -3.85
N THR A 158 22.91 1.94 -4.96
CA THR A 158 22.10 1.69 -6.17
C THR A 158 21.30 2.94 -6.63
N SER A 159 21.90 4.12 -6.53
CA SER A 159 21.20 5.41 -6.70
C SER A 159 21.75 6.23 -7.88
N ARG A 160 20.87 6.91 -8.63
CA ARG A 160 21.30 7.94 -9.60
C ARG A 160 21.87 9.16 -8.87
N VAL A 161 22.94 9.73 -9.41
CA VAL A 161 23.59 10.98 -8.93
C VAL A 161 23.71 12.05 -10.02
N LEU A 162 23.02 11.86 -11.15
CA LEU A 162 22.95 12.84 -12.24
C LEU A 162 22.30 14.15 -11.77
N ASP A 163 22.99 15.27 -11.98
CA ASP A 163 22.49 16.61 -11.64
C ASP A 163 21.43 17.09 -12.65
N TRP A 164 20.15 16.93 -12.28
CA TRP A 164 19.01 17.40 -13.06
C TRP A 164 18.95 18.92 -13.24
N ALA A 165 19.66 19.73 -12.44
CA ALA A 165 19.77 21.18 -12.68
C ALA A 165 20.69 21.52 -13.86
N ARG A 166 21.48 20.54 -14.34
CA ARG A 166 22.40 20.66 -15.48
C ARG A 166 22.08 19.67 -16.62
N PHE A 167 21.01 18.89 -16.48
CA PHE A 167 20.63 17.89 -17.46
C PHE A 167 19.75 18.51 -18.55
N ASP A 168 20.35 18.80 -19.70
CA ASP A 168 19.62 19.23 -20.89
C ASP A 168 19.02 18.00 -21.60
N VAL A 169 17.68 17.91 -21.55
CA VAL A 169 16.89 16.84 -22.17
C VAL A 169 16.91 16.94 -23.71
N ASP A 170 16.87 18.15 -24.25
CA ASP A 170 16.82 18.37 -25.69
C ASP A 170 18.24 18.33 -26.31
N GLY A 171 19.26 18.61 -25.50
CA GLY A 171 20.69 18.49 -25.84
C GLY A 171 21.26 17.06 -25.83
N VAL A 172 20.46 16.02 -25.57
CA VAL A 172 20.95 14.62 -25.55
C VAL A 172 21.30 14.14 -26.96
N ASN A 173 22.60 14.18 -27.28
CA ASN A 173 23.15 13.81 -28.58
C ASN A 173 23.83 12.43 -28.55
N VAL A 174 23.35 11.48 -29.36
CA VAL A 174 23.98 10.16 -29.57
C VAL A 174 24.96 10.25 -30.73
N VAL A 175 26.25 10.08 -30.45
CA VAL A 175 27.32 10.06 -31.46
C VAL A 175 27.45 8.69 -32.11
N ARG A 176 27.35 7.63 -31.32
CA ARG A 176 27.48 6.25 -31.78
C ARG A 176 26.71 5.30 -30.88
N VAL A 177 26.17 4.24 -31.47
CA VAL A 177 25.71 3.04 -30.78
C VAL A 177 26.65 1.89 -31.14
N GLY A 178 26.91 1.00 -30.20
CA GLY A 178 27.76 -0.17 -30.39
C GLY A 178 27.21 -1.39 -29.65
N VAL A 179 27.66 -2.57 -30.06
CA VAL A 179 27.38 -3.84 -29.41
C VAL A 179 28.69 -4.38 -28.85
N LEU A 180 28.66 -4.81 -27.58
CA LEU A 180 29.81 -5.30 -26.84
C LEU A 180 29.60 -6.75 -26.38
N ASP A 181 30.69 -7.36 -25.92
CA ASP A 181 30.69 -8.61 -25.15
C ASP A 181 29.95 -9.77 -25.85
N GLY A 182 30.04 -9.83 -27.18
CA GLY A 182 29.36 -10.85 -27.99
C GLY A 182 27.83 -10.74 -27.93
N GLY A 183 27.30 -9.51 -28.02
CA GLY A 183 25.86 -9.27 -27.99
C GLY A 183 25.24 -9.18 -26.60
N ARG A 184 26.04 -9.24 -25.53
CA ARG A 184 25.52 -9.16 -24.14
C ARG A 184 25.28 -7.73 -23.66
N SER A 185 25.93 -6.72 -24.24
CA SER A 185 25.85 -5.34 -23.74
C SER A 185 25.76 -4.30 -24.86
N LEU A 186 24.99 -3.25 -24.61
CA LEU A 186 24.80 -2.09 -25.47
C LEU A 186 25.77 -0.98 -25.07
N GLU A 187 26.53 -0.44 -26.02
CA GLU A 187 27.30 0.80 -25.85
C GLU A 187 26.55 1.99 -26.47
N VAL A 188 26.52 3.13 -25.77
CA VAL A 188 26.10 4.42 -26.34
C VAL A 188 27.17 5.46 -26.05
N GLN A 189 27.66 6.13 -27.09
CA GLN A 189 28.61 7.23 -27.01
C GLN A 189 27.88 8.56 -27.16
N TRP A 190 28.18 9.52 -26.29
CA TRP A 190 27.44 10.78 -26.17
C TRP A 190 28.25 11.97 -26.70
N GLY A 191 27.54 12.98 -27.20
CA GLY A 191 28.14 14.21 -27.74
C GLY A 191 28.52 15.26 -26.68
N ASP A 192 28.49 14.93 -25.39
CA ASP A 192 28.72 15.87 -24.28
C ASP A 192 30.21 16.01 -23.86
N GLY A 193 31.13 15.44 -24.64
CA GLY A 193 32.58 15.60 -24.51
C GLY A 193 33.21 14.78 -23.37
N GLU A 194 34.31 15.28 -22.79
CA GLU A 194 35.10 14.57 -21.76
C GLU A 194 34.35 14.35 -20.42
N VAL A 195 33.14 14.90 -20.27
CA VAL A 195 32.37 14.76 -19.04
C VAL A 195 31.73 13.37 -18.94
N HIS A 196 31.14 12.84 -20.02
CA HIS A 196 30.47 11.52 -20.02
C HIS A 196 30.45 10.80 -21.39
N GLY A 197 31.57 10.72 -22.11
CA GLY A 197 31.60 10.20 -23.49
C GLY A 197 31.05 8.77 -23.77
N ARG A 198 30.77 7.92 -22.78
CA ARG A 198 30.24 6.55 -22.98
C ARG A 198 29.37 6.05 -21.83
N SER A 199 28.28 5.36 -22.18
CA SER A 199 27.49 4.47 -21.32
C SER A 199 27.51 3.03 -21.82
N VAL A 200 27.40 2.06 -20.91
CA VAL A 200 27.22 0.63 -21.21
C VAL A 200 26.02 0.10 -20.42
N TYR A 201 25.22 -0.75 -21.04
CA TYR A 201 24.03 -1.38 -20.44
C TYR A 201 23.98 -2.87 -20.77
N GLU A 202 23.92 -3.72 -19.75
CA GLU A 202 23.72 -5.16 -19.92
C GLU A 202 22.34 -5.46 -20.55
N LEU A 203 22.27 -6.47 -21.42
CA LEU A 203 21.05 -6.85 -22.11
C LEU A 203 19.92 -7.22 -21.14
N GLY A 204 20.23 -7.95 -20.06
CA GLY A 204 19.26 -8.26 -19.01
C GLY A 204 18.71 -7.01 -18.29
N TRP A 205 19.55 -5.99 -18.10
CA TRP A 205 19.15 -4.72 -17.50
C TRP A 205 18.21 -3.93 -18.42
N LEU A 206 18.47 -3.94 -19.73
CA LEU A 206 17.64 -3.34 -20.77
C LEU A 206 16.29 -4.05 -20.90
N LEU A 207 16.29 -5.39 -20.98
CA LEU A 207 15.07 -6.19 -21.12
C LEU A 207 14.15 -6.09 -19.91
N GLY A 208 14.72 -6.04 -18.69
CA GLY A 208 13.98 -5.74 -17.46
C GLY A 208 13.36 -4.34 -17.41
N ARG A 209 13.68 -3.46 -18.38
CA ARG A 209 13.20 -2.07 -18.51
C ARG A 209 12.65 -1.78 -19.91
N SER A 210 12.20 -2.82 -20.63
CA SER A 210 11.61 -2.71 -21.96
C SER A 210 10.37 -1.80 -21.97
N PHE A 211 10.30 -0.92 -22.96
CA PHE A 211 9.15 -0.03 -23.21
C PHE A 211 8.03 -0.68 -24.05
N ARG A 212 8.15 -1.97 -24.42
CA ARG A 212 7.06 -2.71 -25.10
C ARG A 212 5.89 -2.88 -24.12
N GLY A 213 4.66 -2.58 -24.56
CA GLY A 213 3.47 -2.63 -23.69
C GLY A 213 3.32 -3.93 -22.91
N ALA A 214 3.49 -5.08 -23.58
CA ALA A 214 3.44 -6.40 -22.92
C ALA A 214 4.53 -6.63 -21.86
N ASP A 215 5.74 -6.09 -22.04
CA ASP A 215 6.81 -6.18 -21.04
C ASP A 215 6.53 -5.28 -19.84
N THR A 216 6.04 -4.06 -20.08
CA THR A 216 5.59 -3.12 -19.05
C THR A 216 4.45 -3.70 -18.21
N GLU A 217 3.41 -4.26 -18.86
CA GLU A 217 2.30 -4.94 -18.19
C GLU A 217 2.77 -6.16 -17.40
N ARG A 218 3.71 -6.95 -17.93
CA ARG A 218 4.32 -8.08 -17.23
C ARG A 218 5.04 -7.58 -15.97
N TYR A 219 5.90 -6.58 -16.07
CA TYR A 219 6.60 -6.00 -14.91
C TYR A 219 5.64 -5.48 -13.84
N LEU A 220 4.62 -4.71 -14.23
CA LEU A 220 3.65 -4.16 -13.29
C LEU A 220 2.87 -5.27 -12.54
N ARG A 221 2.45 -6.32 -13.27
CA ARG A 221 1.74 -7.49 -12.73
C ARG A 221 2.63 -8.36 -11.83
N GLU A 222 3.90 -8.52 -12.19
CA GLU A 222 4.80 -9.47 -11.53
C GLU A 222 5.64 -8.87 -10.39
N TRP A 223 5.93 -7.56 -10.41
CA TRP A 223 6.89 -6.94 -9.50
C TRP A 223 6.38 -5.68 -8.79
N TYR A 224 5.46 -4.91 -9.39
CA TYR A 224 4.92 -3.71 -8.75
C TYR A 224 3.80 -4.04 -7.75
N ARG A 225 2.58 -4.28 -8.23
CA ARG A 225 1.40 -4.62 -7.43
C ARG A 225 0.58 -5.65 -8.22
N PRO A 226 0.71 -6.95 -7.91
CA PRO A 226 -0.07 -8.00 -8.56
C PRO A 226 -1.58 -7.76 -8.44
N GLU A 227 -2.32 -8.24 -9.43
CA GLU A 227 -3.78 -8.09 -9.46
C GLU A 227 -4.45 -8.99 -8.39
N PRO A 228 -5.28 -8.42 -7.50
CA PRO A 228 -6.02 -9.22 -6.53
C PRO A 228 -7.08 -10.08 -7.22
N ALA A 229 -7.13 -11.36 -6.87
CA ALA A 229 -8.21 -12.26 -7.27
C ALA A 229 -9.42 -12.01 -6.37
N VAL A 230 -10.43 -11.31 -6.88
CA VAL A 230 -11.68 -10.99 -6.14
C VAL A 230 -12.60 -12.20 -5.99
N TRP A 231 -13.33 -12.31 -4.87
CA TRP A 231 -14.14 -13.48 -4.55
C TRP A 231 -15.43 -13.17 -3.77
N GLY A 232 -16.52 -13.90 -4.08
CA GLY A 232 -17.75 -13.91 -3.29
C GLY A 232 -17.82 -15.10 -2.33
N ALA A 233 -18.89 -15.18 -1.52
CA ALA A 233 -18.99 -16.17 -0.43
C ALA A 233 -18.79 -17.62 -0.90
N ALA A 234 -19.34 -17.99 -2.06
CA ALA A 234 -19.24 -19.33 -2.64
C ALA A 234 -17.79 -19.75 -2.99
N GLY A 235 -16.88 -18.78 -3.21
CA GLY A 235 -15.48 -19.05 -3.54
C GLY A 235 -14.57 -19.26 -2.32
N PHE A 236 -15.01 -18.89 -1.12
CA PHE A 236 -14.14 -18.74 0.06
C PHE A 236 -13.35 -20.01 0.43
N GLY A 237 -13.95 -21.20 0.29
CA GLY A 237 -13.26 -22.47 0.56
C GLY A 237 -12.07 -22.77 -0.35
N GLY A 238 -12.02 -22.18 -1.56
CA GLY A 238 -10.86 -22.24 -2.45
C GLY A 238 -9.85 -21.12 -2.22
N VAL A 239 -10.23 -20.07 -1.48
CA VAL A 239 -9.50 -18.81 -1.28
C VAL A 239 -8.71 -18.83 0.02
N LEU A 240 -9.34 -19.24 1.13
CA LEU A 240 -8.68 -19.28 2.45
C LEU A 240 -7.53 -20.30 2.43
N LYS A 241 -6.30 -19.80 2.41
CA LYS A 241 -5.10 -20.62 2.56
C LYS A 241 -4.73 -20.73 4.04
N GLU A 242 -4.13 -21.85 4.41
CA GLU A 242 -3.62 -22.11 5.75
C GLU A 242 -2.11 -22.37 5.71
N PHE A 243 -1.36 -21.73 6.62
CA PHE A 243 0.09 -21.93 6.78
C PHE A 243 0.45 -22.23 8.23
N SER A 244 1.52 -22.99 8.47
CA SER A 244 2.05 -23.22 9.82
C SER A 244 2.84 -22.01 10.31
N PHE A 245 2.55 -21.53 11.51
CA PHE A 245 3.27 -20.42 12.16
C PHE A 245 4.78 -20.67 12.24
N GLU A 246 5.16 -21.85 12.72
CA GLU A 246 6.56 -22.29 12.82
C GLU A 246 7.27 -22.23 11.46
N LYS A 247 6.64 -22.77 10.41
CA LYS A 247 7.23 -22.76 9.06
C LYS A 247 7.36 -21.35 8.48
N VAL A 248 6.37 -20.48 8.69
CA VAL A 248 6.44 -19.08 8.22
C VAL A 248 7.57 -18.30 8.91
N LEU A 249 7.85 -18.59 10.19
CA LEU A 249 9.02 -18.02 10.85
C LEU A 249 10.35 -18.61 10.37
N ALA A 250 10.41 -19.93 10.16
CA ALA A 250 11.67 -20.64 9.87
C ALA A 250 12.09 -20.66 8.39
N ASP A 251 11.15 -20.62 7.44
CA ASP A 251 11.38 -20.88 6.01
C ASP A 251 10.94 -19.71 5.11
N ASP A 252 11.88 -19.21 4.30
CA ASP A 252 11.63 -18.11 3.35
C ASP A 252 10.64 -18.50 2.24
N GLY A 253 10.59 -19.79 1.87
CA GLY A 253 9.63 -20.31 0.91
C GLY A 253 8.19 -20.24 1.43
N ALA A 254 7.96 -20.60 2.68
CA ALA A 254 6.67 -20.55 3.36
C ALA A 254 6.22 -19.10 3.63
N LEU A 255 7.14 -18.24 4.09
CA LEU A 255 6.90 -16.81 4.23
C LEU A 255 6.46 -16.17 2.90
N ARG A 256 7.19 -16.45 1.81
CA ARG A 256 6.85 -15.94 0.47
C ARG A 256 5.46 -16.40 0.03
N GLN A 257 5.12 -17.67 0.23
CA GLN A 257 3.81 -18.22 -0.15
C GLN A 257 2.66 -17.63 0.69
N TRP A 258 2.87 -17.37 1.99
CA TRP A 258 1.89 -16.65 2.81
C TRP A 258 1.66 -15.23 2.26
N ILE A 259 2.72 -14.48 1.98
CA ILE A 259 2.58 -13.11 1.46
C ILE A 259 1.94 -13.11 0.06
N GLU A 260 2.31 -14.04 -0.83
CA GLU A 260 1.69 -14.19 -2.15
C GLU A 260 0.19 -14.50 -2.05
N ALA A 261 -0.20 -15.40 -1.14
CA ALA A 261 -1.61 -15.68 -0.85
C ALA A 261 -2.34 -14.45 -0.27
N LEU A 262 -1.70 -13.68 0.62
CA LEU A 262 -2.26 -12.47 1.20
C LEU A 262 -2.45 -11.35 0.16
N ILE A 263 -1.50 -11.18 -0.78
CA ILE A 263 -1.63 -10.26 -1.92
C ILE A 263 -2.79 -10.68 -2.83
N ALA A 264 -2.82 -11.95 -3.26
CA ALA A 264 -3.81 -12.44 -4.20
C ALA A 264 -5.24 -12.45 -3.62
N TYR A 265 -5.41 -13.01 -2.42
CA TYR A 265 -6.72 -13.33 -1.85
C TYR A 265 -7.19 -12.33 -0.78
N GLY A 266 -6.28 -11.56 -0.19
CA GLY A 266 -6.60 -10.60 0.86
C GLY A 266 -6.92 -11.21 2.23
N VAL A 267 -6.94 -12.54 2.38
CA VAL A 267 -7.16 -13.25 3.65
C VAL A 267 -6.37 -14.57 3.66
N VAL A 268 -5.68 -14.83 4.77
CA VAL A 268 -4.91 -16.07 5.01
C VAL A 268 -4.96 -16.42 6.49
N MET A 269 -5.12 -17.71 6.80
CA MET A 269 -5.01 -18.23 8.16
C MET A 269 -3.59 -18.74 8.43
N ILE A 270 -3.05 -18.42 9.60
CA ILE A 270 -1.84 -19.05 10.12
C ILE A 270 -2.23 -19.90 11.34
N LYS A 271 -1.74 -21.13 11.40
CA LYS A 271 -2.14 -22.17 12.36
C LYS A 271 -0.99 -22.51 13.32
N GLY A 272 -1.33 -22.81 14.57
CA GLY A 272 -0.40 -23.37 15.55
C GLY A 272 0.62 -22.37 16.10
N ALA A 273 0.25 -21.09 16.22
CA ALA A 273 1.01 -20.14 17.01
C ALA A 273 0.96 -20.51 18.52
N PRO A 274 2.05 -20.30 19.28
CA PRO A 274 2.04 -20.45 20.73
C PRO A 274 1.01 -19.51 21.38
N LEU A 275 0.41 -19.91 22.51
CA LEU A 275 -0.61 -19.09 23.19
C LEU A 275 0.02 -17.96 24.04
N THR A 276 0.83 -17.10 23.42
CA THR A 276 1.43 -15.91 24.04
C THR A 276 0.98 -14.63 23.33
N GLU A 277 1.07 -13.48 24.02
CA GLU A 277 0.64 -12.20 23.44
C GLU A 277 1.62 -11.70 22.34
N ASN A 278 2.85 -12.22 22.26
CA ASN A 278 3.92 -11.72 21.36
C ASN A 278 3.91 -12.31 19.93
N GLU A 279 3.01 -13.24 19.59
CA GLU A 279 3.11 -13.97 18.32
C GLU A 279 2.78 -13.10 17.09
N CYS A 280 1.92 -12.09 17.25
CA CYS A 280 1.68 -11.08 16.21
C CYS A 280 2.95 -10.29 15.90
N ARG A 281 3.70 -9.85 16.92
CA ARG A 281 5.01 -9.20 16.76
C ARG A 281 6.04 -10.09 16.08
N ARG A 282 6.20 -11.34 16.53
CA ARG A 282 7.15 -12.28 15.92
C ARG A 282 6.87 -12.51 14.43
N LEU A 283 5.60 -12.55 14.04
CA LEU A 283 5.17 -12.64 12.65
C LEU A 283 5.41 -11.33 11.87
N ALA A 284 5.15 -10.17 12.50
CA ALA A 284 5.38 -8.86 11.90
C ALA A 284 6.88 -8.60 11.66
N ASP A 285 7.74 -8.89 12.63
CA ASP A 285 9.20 -8.74 12.56
C ASP A 285 9.83 -9.64 11.47
N ARG A 286 9.17 -10.74 11.13
CA ARG A 286 9.57 -11.62 10.01
C ARG A 286 9.35 -10.96 8.64
N VAL A 287 8.39 -10.03 8.56
CA VAL A 287 8.08 -9.22 7.36
C VAL A 287 8.86 -7.89 7.37
N GLY A 288 8.77 -7.12 8.44
CA GLY A 288 9.36 -5.80 8.58
C GLY A 288 9.23 -5.31 10.02
N PHE A 289 8.19 -4.52 10.30
CA PHE A 289 7.88 -3.99 11.63
C PHE A 289 6.38 -3.74 11.78
N ILE A 290 5.89 -3.69 13.02
CA ILE A 290 4.49 -3.36 13.33
C ILE A 290 4.18 -1.90 12.97
N ARG A 291 3.04 -1.67 12.32
CA ARG A 291 2.47 -0.32 12.14
C ARG A 291 1.87 0.19 13.45
N LYS A 292 2.62 1.02 14.17
CA LYS A 292 2.14 1.75 15.36
C LYS A 292 0.97 2.69 15.03
N THR A 293 0.00 2.75 15.92
CA THR A 293 -1.20 3.61 15.86
C THR A 293 -1.37 4.38 17.18
N HIS A 294 -2.42 5.18 17.33
CA HIS A 294 -2.73 5.77 18.64
C HIS A 294 -3.24 4.75 19.69
N TYR A 295 -3.66 3.56 19.23
CA TYR A 295 -3.98 2.39 20.06
C TYR A 295 -2.75 1.52 20.40
N GLY A 296 -1.53 2.05 20.22
CA GLY A 296 -0.28 1.32 20.44
C GLY A 296 0.22 0.58 19.20
N GLU A 297 1.16 -0.33 19.42
CA GLU A 297 1.67 -1.28 18.41
C GLU A 297 0.82 -2.55 18.36
N GLU A 298 0.54 -3.12 19.53
CA GLU A 298 -0.30 -4.31 19.71
C GLU A 298 -1.50 -3.92 20.58
N PHE A 299 -2.69 -4.43 20.24
CA PHE A 299 -3.94 -4.11 20.91
C PHE A 299 -4.65 -5.37 21.39
N ILE A 300 -5.13 -5.35 22.64
CA ILE A 300 -5.71 -6.53 23.31
C ILE A 300 -7.23 -6.46 23.26
N VAL A 301 -7.84 -7.27 22.39
CA VAL A 301 -9.30 -7.42 22.29
C VAL A 301 -9.78 -8.47 23.30
N LYS A 302 -10.05 -7.98 24.51
CA LYS A 302 -10.79 -8.63 25.61
C LYS A 302 -12.04 -7.79 25.90
N ALA A 303 -13.10 -8.40 26.44
CA ALA A 303 -14.22 -7.62 26.96
C ALA A 303 -13.76 -6.75 28.14
N LYS A 304 -14.06 -5.44 28.11
CA LYS A 304 -13.68 -4.48 29.17
C LYS A 304 -14.89 -3.65 29.61
N GLU A 305 -15.14 -3.59 30.91
CA GLU A 305 -16.13 -2.65 31.47
C GLU A 305 -15.67 -1.20 31.27
N GLY A 306 -16.60 -0.29 30.95
CA GLY A 306 -16.31 1.15 30.82
C GLY A 306 -15.52 1.59 29.58
N THR A 307 -15.37 0.72 28.57
CA THR A 307 -14.61 1.05 27.34
C THR A 307 -15.35 2.00 26.38
N SER A 308 -14.60 2.87 25.71
CA SER A 308 -15.08 3.78 24.66
C SER A 308 -15.13 3.16 23.25
N ASN A 309 -14.44 2.03 23.02
CA ASN A 309 -14.37 1.40 21.70
C ASN A 309 -15.19 0.10 21.66
N VAL A 310 -16.16 0.05 20.74
CA VAL A 310 -17.13 -1.04 20.58
C VAL A 310 -16.51 -2.42 20.30
N ALA A 311 -15.27 -2.49 19.83
CA ALA A 311 -14.57 -3.76 19.62
C ALA A 311 -14.35 -4.56 20.93
N TYR A 312 -14.26 -3.84 22.05
CA TYR A 312 -14.07 -4.37 23.41
C TYR A 312 -15.39 -4.69 24.15
N LEU A 313 -16.52 -4.71 23.44
CA LEU A 313 -17.80 -5.21 23.93
C LEU A 313 -18.04 -6.67 23.48
N SER A 314 -18.88 -7.41 24.22
CA SER A 314 -19.35 -8.75 23.84
C SER A 314 -20.48 -8.74 22.80
N THR A 315 -21.00 -7.55 22.48
CA THR A 315 -22.00 -7.32 21.44
C THR A 315 -21.47 -7.67 20.03
N PRO A 316 -22.36 -7.87 19.05
CA PRO A 316 -21.94 -7.99 17.65
C PRO A 316 -21.13 -6.77 17.22
N LEU A 317 -19.98 -7.02 16.60
CA LEU A 317 -19.18 -5.99 15.95
C LEU A 317 -19.59 -5.97 14.47
N GLN A 318 -20.14 -4.83 14.03
CA GLN A 318 -20.64 -4.66 12.67
C GLN A 318 -19.53 -4.87 11.64
N MET A 319 -19.92 -5.20 10.40
CA MET A 319 -18.96 -5.30 9.30
C MET A 319 -18.29 -3.94 9.07
N HIS A 320 -16.96 -3.89 9.14
CA HIS A 320 -16.17 -2.68 9.06
C HIS A 320 -14.74 -2.96 8.59
N THR A 321 -14.00 -1.90 8.36
CA THR A 321 -12.57 -1.89 8.09
C THR A 321 -11.92 -0.95 9.10
N ASP A 322 -10.75 -1.30 9.64
CA ASP A 322 -10.16 -0.58 10.76
C ASP A 322 -9.56 0.76 10.34
N LEU A 323 -9.70 1.76 11.23
CA LEU A 323 -9.12 3.09 11.12
C LEU A 323 -9.41 3.83 9.78
N PRO A 324 -10.68 3.92 9.29
CA PRO A 324 -10.98 4.60 8.02
C PRO A 324 -10.68 6.11 8.07
N TYR A 325 -10.54 6.68 9.26
CA TYR A 325 -10.12 8.05 9.58
C TYR A 325 -8.60 8.29 9.48
N TYR A 326 -7.81 7.28 9.10
CA TYR A 326 -6.41 7.47 8.72
C TYR A 326 -6.31 7.69 7.20
N ASP A 327 -5.57 8.72 6.79
CA ASP A 327 -5.18 8.92 5.39
C ASP A 327 -4.31 7.74 4.91
N TYR A 328 -3.21 7.49 5.62
CA TYR A 328 -2.46 6.25 5.51
C TYR A 328 -2.98 5.21 6.51
N LYS A 329 -4.07 4.52 6.11
CA LYS A 329 -4.70 3.42 6.86
C LYS A 329 -3.76 2.20 6.93
N PRO A 330 -3.66 1.48 8.05
CA PRO A 330 -2.82 0.29 8.14
C PRO A 330 -3.24 -0.75 7.09
N GLY A 331 -2.25 -1.38 6.45
CA GLY A 331 -2.48 -2.20 5.25
C GLY A 331 -3.09 -3.57 5.54
N CYS A 332 -2.59 -4.24 6.57
CA CYS A 332 -2.96 -5.60 6.94
C CYS A 332 -3.16 -5.73 8.46
N ASN A 333 -4.18 -6.48 8.87
CA ASN A 333 -4.42 -6.90 10.23
C ASN A 333 -3.80 -8.28 10.49
N LEU A 334 -3.27 -8.46 11.69
CA LEU A 334 -2.91 -9.75 12.28
C LEU A 334 -3.78 -9.93 13.55
N LEU A 335 -4.65 -10.93 13.61
CA LEU A 335 -5.51 -11.20 14.77
C LEU A 335 -5.23 -12.61 15.34
N HIS A 336 -4.41 -12.70 16.37
CA HIS A 336 -4.05 -13.95 17.06
C HIS A 336 -5.08 -14.31 18.13
N CYS A 337 -5.71 -15.48 18.02
CA CYS A 337 -6.62 -16.00 19.03
C CYS A 337 -5.85 -16.78 20.12
N LEU A 338 -5.78 -16.22 21.33
CA LEU A 338 -5.24 -16.93 22.49
C LEU A 338 -6.33 -17.74 23.21
N VAL A 339 -7.52 -17.14 23.34
CA VAL A 339 -8.69 -17.78 23.95
C VAL A 339 -9.91 -17.50 23.08
N GLN A 340 -10.59 -18.56 22.65
CA GLN A 340 -11.89 -18.46 22.00
C GLN A 340 -13.00 -18.60 23.05
N SER A 341 -14.15 -17.98 22.80
CA SER A 341 -15.35 -18.18 23.63
C SER A 341 -15.79 -19.65 23.57
N SER A 342 -16.00 -20.27 24.74
CA SER A 342 -16.38 -21.67 24.90
C SER A 342 -17.84 -21.96 24.55
N ASN A 343 -18.65 -20.92 24.33
CA ASN A 343 -19.99 -21.09 23.77
C ASN A 343 -19.84 -21.60 22.32
N PRO A 344 -20.52 -22.71 21.93
CA PRO A 344 -20.47 -23.18 20.54
C PRO A 344 -20.96 -22.11 19.56
N THR A 345 -22.00 -21.35 19.91
CA THR A 345 -22.55 -20.26 19.09
C THR A 345 -22.02 -18.89 19.51
N GLY A 346 -21.85 -18.00 18.53
CA GLY A 346 -21.38 -16.64 18.77
C GLY A 346 -19.87 -16.50 18.79
N GLY A 347 -19.39 -15.29 18.57
CA GLY A 347 -17.96 -14.96 18.49
C GLY A 347 -17.30 -15.45 17.20
N GLU A 348 -18.08 -15.94 16.24
CA GLU A 348 -17.63 -16.19 14.87
C GLU A 348 -17.15 -14.88 14.24
N ASN A 349 -16.05 -14.94 13.51
CA ASN A 349 -15.60 -13.86 12.66
C ASN A 349 -16.48 -13.84 11.40
N LEU A 350 -16.83 -12.64 10.96
CA LEU A 350 -17.46 -12.39 9.66
C LEU A 350 -16.42 -11.73 8.76
N ILE A 351 -16.31 -12.15 7.50
CA ILE A 351 -15.44 -11.48 6.52
C ILE A 351 -16.07 -11.48 5.12
N ALA A 352 -15.86 -10.41 4.37
CA ALA A 352 -16.30 -10.26 2.98
C ALA A 352 -15.23 -9.51 2.18
N ASP A 353 -15.07 -9.87 0.90
CA ASP A 353 -14.21 -9.14 -0.02
C ASP A 353 -14.89 -7.86 -0.50
N GLY A 354 -14.52 -6.72 0.07
CA GLY A 354 -15.06 -5.43 -0.30
C GLY A 354 -14.76 -5.05 -1.76
N PHE A 355 -13.70 -5.59 -2.37
CA PHE A 355 -13.45 -5.37 -3.80
C PHE A 355 -14.42 -6.16 -4.67
N TYR A 356 -14.73 -7.42 -4.32
CA TYR A 356 -15.78 -8.17 -5.00
C TYR A 356 -17.14 -7.45 -4.93
N VAL A 357 -17.52 -6.94 -3.76
CA VAL A 357 -18.76 -6.15 -3.59
C VAL A 357 -18.74 -4.87 -4.44
N ALA A 358 -17.60 -4.19 -4.53
CA ALA A 358 -17.44 -3.01 -5.38
C ALA A 358 -17.55 -3.36 -6.88
N GLU A 359 -17.00 -4.48 -7.34
CA GLU A 359 -17.19 -4.96 -8.72
C GLU A 359 -18.64 -5.38 -9.00
N GLN A 360 -19.32 -6.02 -8.03
CA GLN A 360 -20.75 -6.35 -8.16
C GLN A 360 -21.60 -5.09 -8.34
N LEU A 361 -21.31 -4.01 -7.60
CA LEU A 361 -21.94 -2.71 -7.82
C LEU A 361 -21.56 -2.12 -9.18
N ARG A 362 -20.28 -2.14 -9.59
CA ARG A 362 -19.86 -1.58 -10.88
C ARG A 362 -20.59 -2.23 -12.06
N GLN A 363 -20.83 -3.54 -11.99
CA GLN A 363 -21.48 -4.32 -13.04
C GLN A 363 -23.01 -4.16 -13.04
N HIS A 364 -23.66 -4.21 -11.86
CA HIS A 364 -25.13 -4.30 -11.77
C HIS A 364 -25.82 -3.00 -11.33
N HIS A 365 -25.08 -2.08 -10.69
CA HIS A 365 -25.58 -0.83 -10.12
C HIS A 365 -24.55 0.32 -10.34
N PRO A 366 -24.19 0.65 -11.59
CA PRO A 366 -23.08 1.56 -11.88
C PRO A 366 -23.25 2.97 -11.29
N ASP A 367 -24.49 3.46 -11.12
CA ASP A 367 -24.75 4.73 -10.44
C ASP A 367 -24.47 4.67 -8.93
N ASP A 368 -24.77 3.56 -8.25
CA ASP A 368 -24.40 3.37 -6.84
C ASP A 368 -22.89 3.29 -6.69
N PHE A 369 -22.22 2.52 -7.57
CA PHE A 369 -20.76 2.43 -7.59
C PHE A 369 -20.15 3.83 -7.71
N ARG A 370 -20.61 4.63 -8.68
CA ARG A 370 -20.18 6.01 -8.91
C ARG A 370 -20.43 6.90 -7.69
N LEU A 371 -21.62 6.86 -7.10
CA LEU A 371 -21.93 7.64 -5.90
C LEU A 371 -20.99 7.28 -4.74
N LEU A 372 -20.69 5.99 -4.54
CA LEU A 372 -19.82 5.52 -3.46
C LEU A 372 -18.32 5.71 -3.75
N SER A 373 -17.92 5.89 -5.02
CA SER A 373 -16.54 6.16 -5.42
C SER A 373 -16.19 7.64 -5.59
N GLU A 374 -17.17 8.51 -5.86
CA GLU A 374 -16.96 9.95 -6.05
C GLU A 374 -17.30 10.78 -4.81
N THR A 375 -18.21 10.32 -3.95
CA THR A 375 -18.66 11.09 -2.78
C THR A 375 -17.65 11.00 -1.64
N LEU A 376 -17.01 12.12 -1.30
CA LEU A 376 -16.18 12.21 -0.10
C LEU A 376 -17.04 12.07 1.17
N VAL A 377 -16.73 11.05 1.96
CA VAL A 377 -17.33 10.81 3.28
C VAL A 377 -16.31 11.22 4.34
N ASP A 378 -16.80 11.86 5.39
CA ASP A 378 -16.03 12.25 6.56
C ASP A 378 -15.95 11.05 7.52
N TRP A 379 -14.73 10.61 7.83
CA TRP A 379 -14.42 9.54 8.77
C TRP A 379 -13.70 10.16 9.95
N SER A 380 -14.13 9.89 11.18
CA SER A 380 -13.56 10.51 12.38
C SER A 380 -13.45 9.58 13.58
N ASP A 381 -12.47 9.86 14.44
CA ASP A 381 -12.30 9.22 15.74
C ASP A 381 -11.72 10.23 16.75
N LEU A 382 -12.35 10.31 17.92
CA LEU A 382 -12.01 11.27 18.98
C LEU A 382 -11.97 10.53 20.32
N GLY A 383 -10.83 10.61 21.01
CA GLY A 383 -10.63 9.86 22.24
C GLY A 383 -9.28 10.12 22.89
N ALA A 384 -8.91 9.25 23.83
CA ALA A 384 -7.59 9.19 24.43
C ALA A 384 -7.25 7.74 24.76
N ASP A 385 -6.02 7.32 24.46
CA ASP A 385 -5.48 5.98 24.74
C ASP A 385 -3.96 6.08 25.03
N GLU A 386 -3.18 5.00 24.86
CA GLU A 386 -1.73 4.94 25.13
C GLU A 386 -0.94 6.13 24.56
N ALA A 387 -1.26 6.58 23.34
CA ALA A 387 -0.59 7.70 22.68
C ALA A 387 -1.07 9.10 23.15
N GLY A 388 -1.97 9.18 24.13
CA GLY A 388 -2.63 10.39 24.60
C GLY A 388 -3.93 10.71 23.86
N THR A 389 -4.39 11.96 23.98
CA THR A 389 -5.63 12.43 23.33
C THR A 389 -5.45 12.59 21.83
N PHE A 390 -6.40 12.09 21.05
CA PHE A 390 -6.44 12.18 19.60
C PHE A 390 -7.76 12.75 19.08
N HIS A 391 -7.67 13.42 17.93
CA HIS A 391 -8.80 13.90 17.14
C HIS A 391 -8.42 13.69 15.66
N SER A 392 -8.81 12.54 15.13
CA SER A 392 -8.46 12.10 13.78
C SER A 392 -9.65 12.34 12.85
N ILE A 393 -9.43 12.98 11.72
CA ILE A 393 -10.43 13.13 10.64
C ILE A 393 -9.75 12.84 9.31
N TYR A 394 -10.41 12.08 8.45
CA TYR A 394 -10.03 11.89 7.06
C TYR A 394 -11.27 11.94 6.15
N ARG A 395 -11.12 12.48 4.94
CA ARG A 395 -12.21 12.58 3.96
C ARG A 395 -11.89 11.74 2.73
N ALA A 396 -12.63 10.66 2.52
CA ALA A 396 -12.45 9.77 1.38
C ALA A 396 -13.76 9.05 1.01
N PRO A 397 -13.90 8.58 -0.25
CA PRO A 397 -15.04 7.76 -0.66
C PRO A 397 -15.10 6.41 0.06
N VAL A 398 -16.26 5.76 -0.01
CA VAL A 398 -16.45 4.37 0.47
C VAL A 398 -15.65 3.39 -0.40
N ILE A 399 -15.58 3.66 -1.71
CA ILE A 399 -14.84 2.87 -2.70
C ILE A 399 -13.74 3.76 -3.31
N CYS A 400 -12.51 3.66 -2.83
CA CYS A 400 -11.38 4.39 -3.39
C CYS A 400 -10.84 3.70 -4.65
N ILE A 401 -10.73 4.47 -5.73
CA ILE A 401 -10.16 4.05 -7.01
C ILE A 401 -8.81 4.74 -7.19
N GLY A 402 -7.77 3.97 -7.50
CA GLY A 402 -6.42 4.46 -7.77
C GLY A 402 -6.32 5.22 -9.10
N ARG A 403 -5.18 5.89 -9.31
CA ARG A 403 -4.91 6.68 -10.55
C ARG A 403 -4.84 5.84 -11.82
N ASP A 404 -4.67 4.53 -11.69
CA ASP A 404 -4.69 3.53 -12.76
C ASP A 404 -6.10 2.96 -13.03
N GLY A 405 -7.14 3.47 -12.33
CA GLY A 405 -8.52 3.02 -12.46
C GLY A 405 -8.85 1.76 -11.66
N ARG A 406 -7.93 1.23 -10.86
CA ARG A 406 -8.12 -0.01 -10.09
C ARG A 406 -8.67 0.28 -8.70
N LEU A 407 -9.29 -0.71 -8.06
CA LEU A 407 -9.70 -0.62 -6.66
C LEU A 407 -8.46 -0.56 -5.76
N GLU A 408 -8.38 0.47 -4.91
CA GLU A 408 -7.23 0.69 -4.02
C GLU A 408 -7.60 0.46 -2.55
N ARG A 409 -8.78 0.93 -2.12
CA ARG A 409 -9.18 0.89 -0.71
C ARG A 409 -10.70 0.92 -0.55
N ILE A 410 -11.20 0.18 0.44
CA ILE A 410 -12.56 0.30 0.96
C ILE A 410 -12.52 1.06 2.29
N ASN A 411 -13.44 2.02 2.46
CA ASN A 411 -13.73 2.66 3.73
C ASN A 411 -15.15 2.30 4.16
N HIS A 412 -15.26 1.46 5.19
CA HIS A 412 -16.54 1.22 5.82
C HIS A 412 -16.35 1.09 7.33
N SER A 413 -16.94 2.01 8.09
CA SER A 413 -17.24 1.80 9.51
C SER A 413 -18.47 2.61 9.85
N VAL A 414 -19.40 2.04 10.61
CA VAL A 414 -20.55 2.77 11.13
C VAL A 414 -20.18 3.69 12.30
N PRO A 415 -19.48 3.22 13.37
CA PRO A 415 -19.14 4.10 14.50
C PRO A 415 -18.17 5.23 14.16
N GLN A 416 -17.35 5.11 13.11
CA GLN A 416 -16.38 6.15 12.72
C GLN A 416 -16.69 6.83 11.39
N ARG A 417 -17.95 6.78 10.94
CA ARG A 417 -18.48 7.69 9.91
C ARG A 417 -19.11 8.88 10.61
N ASP A 418 -18.64 10.07 10.30
CA ASP A 418 -19.08 11.28 10.99
C ASP A 418 -20.55 11.61 10.69
N SER A 419 -21.16 12.34 11.61
CA SER A 419 -22.42 13.06 11.40
C SER A 419 -22.28 14.24 10.43
N HIS A 420 -21.10 14.84 10.34
CA HIS A 420 -20.75 15.81 9.31
C HIS A 420 -20.74 15.12 7.95
N PHE A 421 -21.61 15.56 7.03
CA PHE A 421 -21.65 15.03 5.68
C PHE A 421 -21.68 16.20 4.68
N SER A 422 -20.49 16.71 4.32
CA SER A 422 -20.36 17.92 3.51
C SER A 422 -20.54 17.65 2.02
N VAL A 423 -21.79 17.40 1.63
CA VAL A 423 -22.25 17.16 0.24
C VAL A 423 -23.47 18.03 -0.09
N PRO A 424 -23.79 18.29 -1.37
CA PRO A 424 -25.04 18.94 -1.76
C PRO A 424 -26.27 18.15 -1.28
N ILE A 425 -27.33 18.84 -0.85
CA ILE A 425 -28.53 18.22 -0.26
C ILE A 425 -29.15 17.13 -1.15
N ASP A 426 -29.24 17.37 -2.45
CA ASP A 426 -29.79 16.42 -3.43
C ASP A 426 -28.93 15.15 -3.62
N ARG A 427 -27.72 15.10 -3.06
CA ARG A 427 -26.83 13.93 -3.07
C ARG A 427 -26.96 13.07 -1.81
N VAL A 428 -27.58 13.57 -0.75
CA VAL A 428 -27.67 12.88 0.55
C VAL A 428 -28.48 11.59 0.43
N GLU A 429 -29.75 11.67 0.01
CA GLU A 429 -30.61 10.49 -0.12
C GLU A 429 -30.08 9.44 -1.14
N PRO A 430 -29.64 9.82 -2.36
CA PRO A 430 -29.05 8.86 -3.29
C PRO A 430 -27.83 8.13 -2.71
N TRP A 431 -26.95 8.84 -2.00
CA TRP A 431 -25.79 8.22 -1.35
C TRP A 431 -26.21 7.21 -0.27
N TYR A 432 -27.19 7.54 0.58
CA TYR A 432 -27.69 6.60 1.58
C TYR A 432 -28.33 5.34 0.97
N ARG A 433 -29.04 5.47 -0.17
CA ARG A 433 -29.61 4.32 -0.90
C ARG A 433 -28.51 3.44 -1.52
N ALA A 434 -27.48 4.05 -2.10
CA ALA A 434 -26.31 3.32 -2.60
C ALA A 434 -25.57 2.59 -1.48
N MET A 435 -25.39 3.26 -0.33
CA MET A 435 -24.74 2.68 0.86
C MET A 435 -25.54 1.51 1.44
N GLN A 436 -26.87 1.61 1.47
CA GLN A 436 -27.76 0.50 1.86
C GLN A 436 -27.57 -0.71 0.94
N ARG A 437 -27.44 -0.50 -0.38
CA ARG A 437 -27.23 -1.58 -1.35
C ARG A 437 -25.84 -2.21 -1.20
N PHE A 438 -24.79 -1.40 -1.02
CA PHE A 438 -23.44 -1.89 -0.68
C PHE A 438 -23.46 -2.81 0.54
N VAL A 439 -24.04 -2.35 1.66
CA VAL A 439 -24.11 -3.12 2.91
C VAL A 439 -24.96 -4.39 2.75
N THR A 440 -26.03 -4.35 1.94
CA THR A 440 -26.88 -5.52 1.67
C THR A 440 -26.13 -6.60 0.88
N ILE A 441 -25.39 -6.22 -0.16
CA ILE A 441 -24.53 -7.15 -0.91
C ILE A 441 -23.40 -7.65 -0.01
N LEU A 442 -22.78 -6.77 0.77
CA LEU A 442 -21.71 -7.11 1.71
C LEU A 442 -22.12 -8.20 2.70
N HIS A 443 -23.30 -8.10 3.31
CA HIS A 443 -23.80 -9.12 4.22
C HIS A 443 -24.20 -10.43 3.51
N ARG A 444 -24.67 -10.37 2.26
CA ARG A 444 -24.96 -11.57 1.45
C ARG A 444 -23.70 -12.33 1.08
N GLU A 445 -22.60 -11.62 0.82
CA GLU A 445 -21.30 -12.19 0.45
C GLU A 445 -20.37 -12.43 1.66
N ALA A 446 -20.83 -12.17 2.89
CA ALA A 446 -20.06 -12.39 4.10
C ALA A 446 -20.01 -13.87 4.47
N VAL A 447 -18.82 -14.35 4.83
CA VAL A 447 -18.59 -15.71 5.32
C VAL A 447 -18.34 -15.69 6.82
N SER A 448 -18.95 -16.63 7.53
CA SER A 448 -18.84 -16.82 8.97
C SER A 448 -17.97 -18.03 9.31
N PHE A 449 -17.00 -17.86 10.19
CA PHE A 449 -16.12 -18.94 10.67
C PHE A 449 -15.52 -18.61 12.05
N LYS A 450 -15.08 -19.62 12.79
CA LYS A 450 -14.50 -19.46 14.13
C LYS A 450 -13.01 -19.79 14.12
N THR A 451 -12.19 -18.93 14.71
CA THR A 451 -10.75 -19.18 14.93
C THR A 451 -10.56 -20.06 16.16
N ALA A 452 -9.61 -20.99 16.11
CA ALA A 452 -9.16 -21.77 17.25
C ALA A 452 -8.05 -21.03 18.02
N PRO A 453 -7.80 -21.36 19.31
CA PRO A 453 -6.59 -20.95 20.01
C PRO A 453 -5.33 -21.34 19.22
N GLY A 454 -4.41 -20.38 19.02
CA GLY A 454 -3.21 -20.52 18.19
C GLY A 454 -3.43 -20.23 16.71
N ASP A 455 -4.63 -19.84 16.28
CA ASP A 455 -4.86 -19.29 14.94
C ASP A 455 -4.54 -17.78 14.91
N ILE A 456 -3.80 -17.35 13.88
CA ILE A 456 -3.64 -15.94 13.53
C ILE A 456 -4.36 -15.71 12.19
N LEU A 457 -5.47 -14.98 12.23
CA LEU A 457 -6.15 -14.53 11.03
C LEU A 457 -5.42 -13.31 10.48
N THR A 458 -4.90 -13.41 9.26
CA THR A 458 -4.20 -12.31 8.58
C THR A 458 -5.02 -11.83 7.39
N PHE A 459 -5.25 -10.52 7.27
CA PHE A 459 -6.09 -10.00 6.18
C PHE A 459 -5.77 -8.56 5.78
N SER A 460 -6.09 -8.23 4.52
CA SER A 460 -5.92 -6.90 3.93
C SER A 460 -6.99 -5.94 4.41
N ASN A 461 -6.67 -5.03 5.33
CA ASN A 461 -7.60 -4.06 5.90
C ASN A 461 -8.10 -3.01 4.88
N VAL A 462 -7.34 -2.78 3.82
CA VAL A 462 -7.76 -1.91 2.71
C VAL A 462 -8.80 -2.59 1.79
N ARG A 463 -9.00 -3.91 1.88
CA ARG A 463 -9.82 -4.69 0.95
C ARG A 463 -10.93 -5.49 1.64
N MET A 464 -10.58 -6.25 2.67
CA MET A 464 -11.50 -7.08 3.44
C MET A 464 -12.31 -6.21 4.39
N VAL A 465 -13.62 -6.42 4.40
CA VAL A 465 -14.51 -5.88 5.42
C VAL A 465 -14.83 -7.02 6.38
N HIS A 466 -14.70 -6.78 7.67
CA HIS A 466 -14.73 -7.82 8.69
C HIS A 466 -15.57 -7.41 9.90
N GLY A 467 -16.03 -8.39 10.66
CA GLY A 467 -16.88 -8.17 11.83
C GLY A 467 -16.90 -9.41 12.71
N ARG A 468 -17.80 -9.43 13.69
CA ARG A 468 -17.94 -10.55 14.62
C ARG A 468 -19.37 -10.65 15.13
N THR A 469 -19.91 -11.86 15.24
CA THR A 469 -21.17 -12.09 15.93
C THR A 469 -21.06 -11.76 17.43
N GLY A 470 -22.20 -11.53 18.10
CA GLY A 470 -22.22 -11.39 19.55
C GLY A 470 -21.87 -12.71 20.24
N TYR A 471 -21.39 -12.65 21.48
CA TYR A 471 -21.01 -13.83 22.25
C TYR A 471 -21.23 -13.63 23.75
N THR A 472 -21.09 -14.71 24.52
CA THR A 472 -21.22 -14.68 25.97
C THR A 472 -20.03 -15.40 26.58
N ASP A 473 -19.22 -14.67 27.32
CA ASP A 473 -18.10 -15.20 28.08
C ASP A 473 -18.52 -15.65 29.47
N THR A 474 -17.65 -16.42 30.13
CA THR A 474 -17.80 -16.82 31.52
C THR A 474 -16.59 -16.38 32.33
N ALA A 475 -16.70 -16.37 33.66
CA ALA A 475 -15.57 -15.98 34.52
C ALA A 475 -14.31 -16.86 34.37
N GLY A 476 -14.43 -18.08 33.82
CA GLY A 476 -13.32 -18.98 33.51
C GLY A 476 -12.92 -19.04 32.03
N ASN A 477 -13.67 -18.37 31.14
CA ASN A 477 -13.39 -18.32 29.71
C ASN A 477 -13.82 -16.95 29.17
N THR A 478 -12.84 -16.07 29.01
CA THR A 478 -12.99 -14.75 28.39
C THR A 478 -12.27 -14.75 27.05
N ARG A 479 -12.96 -14.38 25.97
CA ARG A 479 -12.38 -14.33 24.63
C ARG A 479 -11.23 -13.33 24.60
N HIS A 480 -10.09 -13.79 24.08
CA HIS A 480 -8.85 -13.03 24.06
C HIS A 480 -8.21 -13.14 22.68
N ILE A 481 -8.21 -12.02 21.95
CA ILE A 481 -7.45 -11.84 20.72
C ILE A 481 -6.38 -10.76 20.95
N VAL A 482 -5.16 -10.98 20.45
CA VAL A 482 -4.17 -9.91 20.28
C VAL A 482 -4.14 -9.49 18.82
N GLY A 483 -4.26 -8.19 18.60
CA GLY A 483 -4.19 -7.56 17.29
C GLY A 483 -2.88 -6.81 17.07
N ALA A 484 -2.40 -6.82 15.84
CA ALA A 484 -1.35 -5.92 15.36
C ALA A 484 -1.63 -5.54 13.90
N TYR A 485 -0.93 -4.51 13.40
CA TYR A 485 -1.01 -4.08 12.01
C TYR A 485 0.34 -4.17 11.28
N LEU A 486 0.28 -4.39 9.97
CA LEU A 486 1.40 -4.29 9.03
C LEU A 486 1.07 -3.31 7.90
N ASP A 487 2.09 -2.67 7.36
CA ASP A 487 1.98 -1.78 6.19
C ASP A 487 2.29 -2.51 4.88
N TRP A 488 1.51 -2.20 3.84
CA TRP A 488 1.64 -2.87 2.54
C TRP A 488 3.00 -2.65 1.89
N ASP A 489 3.64 -1.51 2.12
CA ASP A 489 4.95 -1.21 1.54
C ASP A 489 6.04 -2.17 2.07
N GLU A 490 6.00 -2.52 3.36
CA GLU A 490 6.88 -3.53 3.96
C GLU A 490 6.55 -4.95 3.50
N ILE A 491 5.26 -5.30 3.39
CA ILE A 491 4.82 -6.60 2.86
C ILE A 491 5.33 -6.80 1.42
N TYR A 492 5.15 -5.79 0.56
CA TYR A 492 5.66 -5.82 -0.81
C TYR A 492 7.19 -5.76 -0.88
N SER A 493 7.85 -5.02 0.03
CA SER A 493 9.32 -4.99 0.15
C SER A 493 9.87 -6.39 0.43
N LYS A 494 9.39 -7.05 1.50
CA LYS A 494 9.78 -8.41 1.86
C LYS A 494 9.50 -9.40 0.73
N TRP A 495 8.31 -9.34 0.12
CA TRP A 495 7.96 -10.20 -1.00
C TRP A 495 8.92 -10.07 -2.18
N ARG A 496 9.30 -8.85 -2.59
CA ARG A 496 10.26 -8.65 -3.69
C ARG A 496 11.64 -9.22 -3.37
N VAL A 497 12.11 -9.07 -2.13
CA VAL A 497 13.37 -9.68 -1.67
C VAL A 497 13.32 -11.21 -1.78
N LEU A 498 12.27 -11.83 -1.24
CA LEU A 498 12.09 -13.29 -1.27
C LEU A 498 11.90 -13.82 -2.69
N LYS A 499 11.18 -13.07 -3.55
CA LYS A 499 10.97 -13.42 -4.96
C LYS A 499 12.29 -13.36 -5.74
N ALA A 500 13.10 -12.33 -5.53
CA ALA A 500 14.40 -12.20 -6.20
C ALA A 500 15.35 -13.35 -5.82
N ALA A 501 15.46 -13.68 -4.52
CA ALA A 501 16.24 -14.82 -4.06
C ALA A 501 15.77 -16.15 -4.70
N ALA A 502 14.45 -16.40 -4.72
CA ALA A 502 13.87 -17.60 -5.31
C ALA A 502 14.01 -17.70 -6.84
N VAL A 503 14.30 -16.60 -7.56
CA VAL A 503 14.69 -16.61 -8.97
C VAL A 503 16.17 -16.97 -9.10
N SER A 504 17.05 -16.32 -8.33
CA SER A 504 18.49 -16.61 -8.32
C SER A 504 18.80 -18.08 -8.00
N ASP A 505 18.10 -18.68 -7.02
CA ASP A 505 18.22 -20.09 -6.64
C ASP A 505 17.81 -21.09 -7.74
N ARG A 506 17.08 -20.63 -8.77
CA ARG A 506 16.67 -21.43 -9.94
C ARG A 506 17.60 -21.26 -11.14
N GLU A 507 18.30 -20.14 -11.22
CA GLU A 507 19.28 -19.84 -12.29
C GLU A 507 20.69 -20.36 -11.92
N GLY A 508 20.96 -20.59 -10.62
CA GLY A 508 22.20 -21.18 -10.11
C GLY A 508 22.18 -22.70 -9.90
N LYS A 509 21.19 -23.42 -10.45
CA LYS A 509 21.04 -24.90 -10.39
C LYS A 509 20.90 -25.49 -11.77
#